data_AF-A0A6A6CP75-F1
#
_entry.id   AF-A0A6A6CP75-F1
#
_cell.length_a   1.000
_cell.length_b   1.000
_cell.length_c   1.000
_cell.angle_alpha   90.00
_cell.angle_beta   90.00
_cell.angle_gamma   90.00
#
_symmetry.space_group_name_H-M   'P 1'
#
loop_
_entity.id
_entity.type
_entity.pdbx_description
1 polymer ?
#
loop_
_entity_poly.entity_id
_entity_poly.type
_entity_poly.pdbx_seq_one_letter_code
_entity_poly.pdbx_strand_id
1 'polypeptide(L)'
;PPPWTLTGEMYWLIAKAPIPLPHSAYHPLEQAAITSSANNFQGGMCYIQIVRYSDSPVGPYDELAIVPGVLKVPAGTMRGKKKMRVTRIYVSGRDTTKTGRNNWNIPKHLARFEFSAPLSRKGEAPPAELKVAVYPPGTAGGERFDVPFFKATLTPSRWLPAVPMSTKYLPLDATLVQPPLPKGDDAYLAGTETWRVVPFVLRANCRLVWVKTDHEATKTQEEHWPQQIKPWSFGIWMEDGIFDF
;
A
#
# COMPACT_ATOMS: atom_id res chain seq x y z
N PRO A 1 -1.12 0.82 21.40
CA PRO A 1 0.28 0.77 20.89
C PRO A 1 0.50 -0.59 20.18
N PRO A 2 1.48 -0.73 19.27
CA PRO A 2 1.89 -2.03 18.72
C PRO A 2 2.38 -2.99 19.82
N PRO A 3 2.41 -4.32 19.59
CA PRO A 3 2.19 -5.00 18.29
C PRO A 3 0.71 -5.08 17.90
N TRP A 4 0.43 -5.04 16.60
CA TRP A 4 -0.93 -5.19 16.05
C TRP A 4 -1.03 -6.45 15.20
N THR A 5 -2.08 -7.23 15.43
CA THR A 5 -2.51 -8.30 14.53
C THR A 5 -3.80 -7.85 13.86
N LEU A 6 -3.80 -7.81 12.53
CA LEU A 6 -4.96 -7.45 11.72
C LEU A 6 -5.39 -8.64 10.87
N THR A 7 -6.66 -8.65 10.47
CA THR A 7 -7.19 -9.65 9.53
C THR A 7 -7.83 -8.97 8.32
N GLY A 8 -7.80 -9.64 7.17
CA GLY A 8 -8.38 -9.11 5.93
C GLY A 8 -7.91 -9.85 4.69
N GLU A 9 -8.09 -9.23 3.53
CA GLU A 9 -7.55 -9.72 2.26
C GLU A 9 -6.58 -8.69 1.66
N MET A 10 -5.57 -9.18 0.93
CA MET A 10 -4.56 -8.34 0.31
C MET A 10 -4.30 -8.78 -1.13
N TYR A 11 -4.13 -7.82 -2.02
CA TYR A 11 -3.74 -8.03 -3.41
C TYR A 11 -2.39 -7.37 -3.63
N TRP A 12 -1.40 -8.16 -4.07
CA TRP A 12 -0.15 -7.65 -4.61
C TRP A 12 -0.23 -7.64 -6.12
N LEU A 13 -0.29 -6.45 -6.70
CA LEU A 13 -0.09 -6.25 -8.13
C LEU A 13 1.40 -6.06 -8.35
N ILE A 14 2.00 -6.98 -9.11
CA ILE A 14 3.46 -6.99 -9.31
C ILE A 14 3.80 -5.92 -10.34
N ALA A 15 4.81 -5.11 -10.06
CA ALA A 15 5.26 -4.02 -10.91
C ALA A 15 6.78 -3.88 -10.91
N LYS A 16 7.30 -2.95 -11.72
CA LYS A 16 8.67 -2.47 -11.63
C LYS A 16 8.67 -0.95 -11.56
N ALA A 17 9.37 -0.39 -10.58
CA ALA A 17 9.57 1.05 -10.50
C ALA A 17 10.80 1.46 -11.34
N PRO A 18 10.79 2.65 -11.99
CA PRO A 18 11.95 3.12 -12.73
C PRO A 18 13.11 3.48 -11.78
N ILE A 19 14.32 3.49 -12.33
CA ILE A 19 15.56 3.86 -11.63
C ILE A 19 16.15 5.09 -12.35
N PRO A 20 16.25 6.27 -11.71
CA PRO A 20 15.91 6.56 -10.32
C PRO A 20 14.40 6.52 -10.04
N LEU A 21 14.04 6.35 -8.77
CA LEU A 21 12.63 6.37 -8.33
C LEU A 21 12.04 7.77 -8.57
N PRO A 22 10.89 7.89 -9.24
CA PRO A 22 10.35 9.19 -9.62
C PRO A 22 9.77 9.89 -8.39
N HIS A 23 9.79 11.23 -8.38
CA HIS A 23 9.22 12.01 -7.27
C HIS A 23 7.73 11.72 -7.03
N SER A 24 6.97 11.42 -8.09
CA SER A 24 5.56 11.02 -8.05
C SER A 24 5.32 9.69 -7.29
N ALA A 25 6.37 8.90 -7.01
CA ALA A 25 6.26 7.72 -6.14
C ALA A 25 6.06 8.08 -4.66
N TYR A 26 6.10 9.37 -4.32
CA TYR A 26 5.79 9.93 -3.02
C TYR A 26 4.67 10.95 -3.13
N HIS A 27 3.87 11.08 -2.09
CA HIS A 27 2.85 12.12 -2.02
C HIS A 27 3.51 13.51 -1.86
N PRO A 28 2.95 14.61 -2.40
CA PRO A 28 3.56 15.94 -2.37
C PRO A 28 4.04 16.40 -0.98
N LEU A 29 3.25 16.12 0.06
CA LEU A 29 3.62 16.42 1.45
C LEU A 29 4.99 15.82 1.84
N GLU A 30 5.25 14.57 1.46
CA GLU A 30 6.49 13.86 1.79
C GLU A 30 7.65 14.20 0.83
N GLN A 31 7.36 14.64 -0.41
CA GLN A 31 8.41 14.97 -1.40
C GLN A 31 9.41 16.00 -0.88
N ALA A 32 8.94 17.02 -0.16
CA ALA A 32 9.81 18.07 0.41
C ALA A 32 10.75 17.56 1.51
N ALA A 33 10.37 16.48 2.21
CA ALA A 33 11.16 15.90 3.30
C ALA A 33 12.15 14.83 2.82
N ILE A 34 12.04 14.39 1.56
CA ILE A 34 12.88 13.34 1.00
C ILE A 34 14.18 13.95 0.49
N THR A 35 15.21 13.82 1.33
CA THR A 35 16.58 14.14 0.90
C THR A 35 17.06 13.16 -0.17
N SER A 36 18.00 13.59 -1.02
CA SER A 36 18.63 12.72 -2.02
C SER A 36 19.24 11.46 -1.41
N SER A 37 19.70 11.51 -0.16
CA SER A 37 20.23 10.35 0.57
C SER A 37 19.13 9.41 1.06
N ALA A 38 17.94 9.92 1.38
CA ALA A 38 16.78 9.11 1.71
C ALA A 38 16.16 8.42 0.48
N ASN A 39 16.27 9.01 -0.71
CA ASN A 39 15.81 8.42 -1.97
C ASN A 39 16.85 7.54 -2.68
N ASN A 40 17.79 6.94 -1.94
CA ASN A 40 18.79 6.03 -2.50
C ASN A 40 18.16 4.68 -2.88
N PHE A 41 17.39 4.68 -3.95
CA PHE A 41 16.67 3.53 -4.50
C PHE A 41 17.61 2.58 -5.23
N GLN A 42 17.51 1.30 -4.92
CA GLN A 42 18.38 0.24 -5.40
C GLN A 42 17.67 -0.68 -6.42
N GLY A 43 16.41 -0.39 -6.76
CA GLY A 43 15.58 -1.28 -7.57
C GLY A 43 14.95 -2.40 -6.75
N GLY A 44 14.54 -3.46 -7.44
CA GLY A 44 13.86 -4.63 -6.87
C GLY A 44 12.43 -4.78 -7.40
N MET A 45 11.71 -5.75 -6.84
CA MET A 45 10.30 -5.95 -7.16
C MET A 45 9.48 -4.83 -6.54
N CYS A 46 8.60 -4.20 -7.34
CA CYS A 46 7.64 -3.24 -6.84
C CYS A 46 6.31 -3.95 -6.60
N TYR A 47 5.66 -3.61 -5.50
CA TYR A 47 4.32 -4.09 -5.18
C TYR A 47 3.38 -2.89 -5.09
N ILE A 48 2.34 -2.88 -5.90
CA ILE A 48 1.16 -2.08 -5.64
C ILE A 48 0.23 -2.96 -4.81
N GLN A 49 -0.06 -2.53 -3.59
CA GLN A 49 -0.79 -3.31 -2.61
C GLN A 49 -2.19 -2.72 -2.46
N ILE A 50 -3.22 -3.55 -2.61
CA ILE A 50 -4.59 -3.22 -2.20
C ILE A 50 -4.90 -4.08 -0.99
N VAL A 51 -5.29 -3.50 0.13
CA VAL A 51 -5.60 -4.23 1.36
C VAL A 51 -6.99 -3.85 1.81
N ARG A 52 -7.76 -4.83 2.27
CA ARG A 52 -9.07 -4.62 2.86
C ARG A 52 -9.08 -5.32 4.21
N TYR A 53 -8.89 -4.55 5.28
CA TYR A 53 -8.88 -5.06 6.64
C TYR A 53 -10.32 -5.26 7.12
N SER A 54 -10.66 -6.50 7.48
CA SER A 54 -11.91 -6.84 8.15
C SER A 54 -11.88 -6.53 9.63
N ASP A 55 -10.69 -6.62 10.26
CA ASP A 55 -10.50 -6.37 11.69
C ASP A 55 -9.15 -5.71 11.96
N SER A 56 -9.18 -4.68 12.80
CA SER A 56 -8.00 -3.99 13.30
C SER A 56 -8.32 -3.23 14.60
N PRO A 57 -7.31 -2.80 15.39
CA PRO A 57 -7.53 -1.98 16.57
C PRO A 57 -8.22 -0.63 16.33
N VAL A 58 -8.36 -0.18 15.08
CA VAL A 58 -9.06 1.05 14.68
C VAL A 58 -10.30 0.78 13.81
N GLY A 59 -10.80 -0.47 13.82
CA GLY A 59 -11.92 -0.91 12.99
C GLY A 59 -11.51 -1.32 11.56
N PRO A 60 -12.46 -1.74 10.72
CA PRO A 60 -12.20 -2.12 9.33
C PRO A 60 -11.84 -0.91 8.48
N TYR A 61 -10.91 -1.08 7.54
CA TYR A 61 -10.51 -0.03 6.59
C TYR A 61 -9.76 -0.63 5.39
N ASP A 62 -9.56 0.18 4.35
CA ASP A 62 -8.91 -0.22 3.11
C ASP A 62 -7.60 0.56 2.90
N GLU A 63 -6.65 -0.03 2.18
CA GLU A 63 -5.39 0.60 1.80
C GLU A 63 -5.09 0.41 0.31
N LEU A 64 -4.45 1.41 -0.28
CA LEU A 64 -3.75 1.33 -1.56
C LEU A 64 -2.34 1.86 -1.37
N ALA A 65 -1.31 1.04 -1.54
CA ALA A 65 0.08 1.38 -1.24
C ALA A 65 1.05 1.05 -2.37
N ILE A 66 2.16 1.79 -2.44
CA ILE A 66 3.31 1.51 -3.29
C ILE A 66 4.50 1.14 -2.41
N VAL A 67 5.00 -0.08 -2.60
CA VAL A 67 6.31 -0.53 -2.12
C VAL A 67 7.20 -0.67 -3.34
N PRO A 68 8.00 0.33 -3.72
CA PRO A 68 8.67 0.36 -5.01
C PRO A 68 9.85 -0.61 -5.13
N GLY A 69 10.27 -1.20 -4.00
CA GLY A 69 11.41 -2.09 -3.90
C GLY A 69 12.31 -1.66 -2.75
N VAL A 70 13.62 -1.79 -2.96
CA VAL A 70 14.63 -1.68 -1.91
C VAL A 70 15.31 -0.31 -1.95
N LEU A 71 15.44 0.31 -0.78
CA LEU A 71 16.19 1.55 -0.58
C LEU A 71 17.34 1.32 0.41
N LYS A 72 18.46 2.02 0.20
CA LYS A 72 19.53 2.07 1.20
C LYS A 72 19.13 3.03 2.33
N VAL A 73 19.18 2.55 3.57
CA VAL A 73 18.79 3.32 4.74
C VAL A 73 19.92 4.30 5.13
N PRO A 74 19.71 5.63 5.12
CA PRO A 74 20.77 6.60 5.38
C PRO A 74 21.06 6.85 6.87
N ALA A 75 20.10 6.57 7.76
CA ALA A 75 20.16 6.92 9.18
C ALA A 75 19.31 5.97 10.06
N GLY A 76 19.39 6.15 11.39
CA GLY A 76 18.72 5.29 12.38
C GLY A 76 19.45 3.97 12.62
N THR A 77 18.80 3.08 13.38
CA THR A 77 19.37 1.78 13.81
C THR A 77 19.71 0.84 12.65
N MET A 78 19.09 1.05 11.48
CA MET A 78 19.28 0.25 10.28
C MET A 78 20.17 0.93 9.22
N ARG A 79 20.93 1.98 9.60
CA ARG A 79 21.81 2.71 8.69
C ARG A 79 22.73 1.77 7.87
N GLY A 80 22.81 2.04 6.57
CA GLY A 80 23.62 1.29 5.61
C GLY A 80 22.98 -0.01 5.11
N LYS A 81 21.90 -0.48 5.74
CA LYS A 81 21.16 -1.67 5.29
C LYS A 81 20.27 -1.35 4.09
N LYS A 82 19.92 -2.41 3.36
CA LYS A 82 18.99 -2.38 2.22
C LYS A 82 17.64 -2.92 2.70
N LYS A 83 16.59 -2.10 2.67
CA LYS A 83 15.26 -2.44 3.19
C LYS A 83 14.17 -1.92 2.29
N MET A 84 12.98 -2.53 2.36
CA MET A 84 11.81 -2.03 1.65
C MET A 84 11.24 -0.78 2.33
N ARG A 85 10.44 -0.01 1.57
CA ARG A 85 9.76 1.19 2.05
C ARG A 85 8.39 1.31 1.40
N VAL A 86 7.37 1.73 2.16
CA VAL A 86 6.13 2.24 1.55
C VAL A 86 6.35 3.71 1.25
N THR A 87 6.38 4.10 -0.03
CA THR A 87 6.67 5.48 -0.44
C THR A 87 5.42 6.32 -0.63
N ARG A 88 4.30 5.67 -0.92
CA ARG A 88 2.98 6.30 -1.06
C ARG A 88 1.91 5.33 -0.63
N ILE A 89 0.93 5.81 0.12
CA ILE A 89 -0.18 5.00 0.62
C ILE A 89 -1.40 5.86 0.90
N TYR A 90 -2.56 5.34 0.52
CA TYR A 90 -3.86 5.89 0.77
C TYR A 90 -4.69 4.94 1.61
N VAL A 91 -5.52 5.47 2.50
CA VAL A 91 -6.38 4.68 3.40
C VAL A 91 -7.78 5.29 3.54
N SER A 92 -8.78 4.46 3.88
CA SER A 92 -10.18 4.89 3.93
C SER A 92 -10.63 5.59 5.23
N GLY A 93 -9.77 5.71 6.25
CA GLY A 93 -10.14 6.27 7.56
C GLY A 93 -9.10 7.20 8.18
N ARG A 94 -9.56 8.26 8.87
CA ARG A 94 -8.67 9.24 9.52
C ARG A 94 -7.86 8.64 10.67
N ASP A 95 -8.44 7.74 11.45
CA ASP A 95 -7.78 7.12 12.60
C ASP A 95 -6.62 6.21 12.18
N THR A 96 -6.81 5.43 11.10
CA THR A 96 -5.73 4.62 10.51
C THR A 96 -4.66 5.52 9.88
N THR A 97 -5.02 6.67 9.29
CA THR A 97 -4.02 7.65 8.82
C THR A 97 -3.14 8.14 9.96
N LYS A 98 -3.75 8.70 11.00
CA LYS A 98 -3.02 9.28 12.13
C LYS A 98 -2.16 8.25 12.86
N THR A 99 -2.75 7.10 13.18
CA THR A 99 -2.06 6.04 13.93
C THR A 99 -0.96 5.39 13.10
N GLY A 100 -1.20 5.20 11.80
CA GLY A 100 -0.22 4.68 10.85
C GLY A 100 1.04 5.54 10.75
N ARG A 101 0.85 6.86 10.65
CA ARG A 101 1.94 7.84 10.64
C ARG A 101 2.70 7.84 11.97
N ASN A 102 1.99 7.89 13.09
CA ASN A 102 2.60 7.97 14.43
C ASN A 102 3.41 6.73 14.82
N ASN A 103 2.85 5.54 14.62
CA ASN A 103 3.45 4.31 15.12
C ASN A 103 4.59 3.81 14.22
N TRP A 104 4.44 3.94 12.90
CA TRP A 104 5.31 3.26 11.93
C TRP A 104 5.94 4.19 10.89
N ASN A 105 5.69 5.50 10.95
CA ASN A 105 6.06 6.46 9.90
C ASN A 105 5.59 6.05 8.50
N ILE A 106 4.47 5.33 8.39
CA ILE A 106 3.91 5.00 7.08
C ILE A 106 3.18 6.27 6.58
N PRO A 107 3.51 6.80 5.38
CA PRO A 107 3.05 8.11 4.91
C PRO A 107 1.59 8.06 4.41
N LYS A 108 0.66 7.62 5.26
CA LYS A 108 -0.75 7.46 4.92
C LYS A 108 -1.38 8.82 4.61
N HIS A 109 -2.25 8.81 3.62
CA HIS A 109 -3.16 9.89 3.24
C HIS A 109 -4.59 9.37 3.12
N LEU A 110 -5.58 10.22 3.34
CA LEU A 110 -6.98 9.80 3.22
C LEU A 110 -7.35 9.62 1.74
N ALA A 111 -8.17 8.63 1.43
CA ALA A 111 -8.82 8.46 0.13
C ALA A 111 -10.16 7.75 0.29
N ARG A 112 -10.97 7.77 -0.76
CA ARG A 112 -12.24 7.04 -0.80
C ARG A 112 -12.10 5.82 -1.70
N PHE A 113 -12.61 4.69 -1.25
CA PHE A 113 -12.49 3.41 -1.94
C PHE A 113 -13.87 2.92 -2.36
N GLU A 114 -13.95 2.30 -3.53
CA GLU A 114 -15.12 1.57 -4.01
C GLU A 114 -14.69 0.21 -4.53
N PHE A 115 -15.46 -0.82 -4.15
CA PHE A 115 -15.25 -2.21 -4.55
C PHE A 115 -16.56 -2.76 -5.11
N SER A 116 -16.49 -3.53 -6.20
CA SER A 116 -17.69 -4.15 -6.80
C SER A 116 -18.23 -5.37 -6.05
N ALA A 117 -17.53 -5.81 -5.01
CA ALA A 117 -17.91 -6.96 -4.19
C ALA A 117 -17.50 -6.75 -2.72
N PRO A 118 -18.20 -7.39 -1.76
CA PRO A 118 -17.79 -7.38 -0.36
C PRO A 118 -16.44 -8.09 -0.15
N LEU A 119 -15.93 -8.06 1.08
CA LEU A 119 -14.81 -8.89 1.50
C LEU A 119 -15.14 -10.37 1.27
N SER A 120 -14.16 -11.11 0.76
CA SER A 120 -14.31 -12.56 0.59
C SER A 120 -14.37 -13.23 1.96
N ARG A 121 -15.21 -14.26 2.10
CA ARG A 121 -15.27 -15.06 3.33
C ARG A 121 -14.59 -16.40 3.12
N LYS A 122 -13.96 -16.89 4.17
CA LYS A 122 -13.36 -18.22 4.21
C LYS A 122 -14.35 -19.30 3.74
N GLY A 123 -13.97 -20.02 2.68
CA GLY A 123 -14.76 -21.11 2.10
C GLY A 123 -15.80 -20.68 1.07
N GLU A 124 -16.04 -19.38 0.88
CA GLU A 124 -16.86 -18.90 -0.23
C GLU A 124 -16.05 -18.95 -1.54
N ALA A 125 -16.76 -19.18 -2.65
CA ALA A 125 -16.13 -19.14 -3.97
C ALA A 125 -15.67 -17.70 -4.28
N PRO A 126 -14.46 -17.51 -4.83
CA PRO A 126 -14.02 -16.19 -5.28
C PRO A 126 -15.01 -15.52 -6.23
N PRO A 127 -15.16 -14.17 -6.16
CA PRO A 127 -15.91 -13.46 -7.18
C PRO A 127 -15.28 -13.70 -8.57
N ALA A 128 -16.10 -13.65 -9.61
CA ALA A 128 -15.61 -13.80 -10.99
C ALA A 128 -14.61 -12.69 -11.36
N GLU A 129 -14.89 -11.48 -10.89
CA GLU A 129 -14.01 -10.31 -10.96
C GLU A 129 -14.24 -9.42 -9.74
N LEU A 130 -13.19 -8.69 -9.34
CA LEU A 130 -13.28 -7.59 -8.38
C LEU A 130 -12.81 -6.32 -9.07
N LYS A 131 -13.71 -5.33 -9.19
CA LYS A 131 -13.36 -3.98 -9.64
C LYS A 131 -13.07 -3.12 -8.41
N VAL A 132 -11.98 -2.37 -8.48
CA VAL A 132 -11.52 -1.45 -7.43
C VAL A 132 -11.37 -0.07 -8.05
N ALA A 133 -11.87 0.96 -7.37
CA ALA A 133 -11.63 2.35 -7.71
C ALA A 133 -11.25 3.15 -6.44
N VAL A 134 -10.23 3.99 -6.55
CA VAL A 134 -9.76 4.84 -5.45
C VAL A 134 -9.77 6.29 -5.90
N TYR A 135 -10.40 7.12 -5.08
CA TYR A 135 -10.68 8.52 -5.34
C TYR A 135 -9.97 9.39 -4.31
N PRO A 136 -9.53 10.60 -4.68
CA PRO A 136 -8.99 11.52 -3.70
C PRO A 136 -10.05 11.90 -2.66
N PRO A 137 -9.64 12.27 -1.44
CA PRO A 137 -10.56 12.74 -0.42
C PRO A 137 -11.15 14.08 -0.89
N GLY A 138 -12.42 14.31 -0.58
CA GLY A 138 -13.02 15.62 -0.85
C GLY A 138 -12.33 16.74 -0.10
N THR A 139 -12.32 17.95 -0.68
CA THR A 139 -11.87 19.15 0.04
C THR A 139 -12.83 19.44 1.20
N ALA A 140 -12.37 20.22 2.18
CA ALA A 140 -13.18 20.60 3.35
C ALA A 140 -14.51 21.33 3.01
N GLY A 141 -14.74 21.68 1.74
CA GLY A 141 -15.99 22.22 1.21
C GLY A 141 -17.02 21.17 0.77
N GLY A 142 -16.76 19.87 0.95
CA GLY A 142 -17.69 18.80 0.57
C GLY A 142 -17.66 18.41 -0.91
N GLU A 143 -16.68 18.89 -1.68
CA GLU A 143 -16.49 18.48 -3.07
C GLU A 143 -16.17 16.99 -3.12
N ARG A 144 -16.96 16.21 -3.86
CA ARG A 144 -16.65 14.81 -4.14
C ARG A 144 -15.92 14.76 -5.49
N PHE A 145 -14.73 14.18 -5.50
CA PHE A 145 -14.10 13.80 -6.75
C PHE A 145 -14.80 12.56 -7.31
N ASP A 146 -15.35 12.72 -8.51
CA ASP A 146 -16.03 11.65 -9.25
C ASP A 146 -15.08 10.86 -10.17
N VAL A 147 -13.85 11.35 -10.34
CA VAL A 147 -12.82 10.69 -11.13
C VAL A 147 -11.83 9.97 -10.20
N PRO A 148 -11.63 8.65 -10.34
CA PRO A 148 -10.65 7.92 -9.54
C PRO A 148 -9.23 8.22 -10.03
N PHE A 149 -8.25 8.19 -9.13
CA PHE A 149 -6.83 8.23 -9.50
C PHE A 149 -6.22 6.84 -9.69
N PHE A 150 -6.91 5.80 -9.20
CA PHE A 150 -6.52 4.42 -9.40
C PHE A 150 -7.76 3.57 -9.67
N LYS A 151 -7.69 2.71 -10.68
CA LYS A 151 -8.78 1.81 -11.04
C LYS A 151 -8.21 0.52 -11.62
N ALA A 152 -8.70 -0.61 -11.12
CA ALA A 152 -8.25 -1.93 -11.55
C ALA A 152 -9.40 -2.94 -11.54
N THR A 153 -9.33 -3.90 -12.46
CA THR A 153 -10.11 -5.14 -12.43
C THR A 153 -9.17 -6.30 -12.11
N LEU A 154 -9.55 -7.07 -11.11
CA LEU A 154 -8.81 -8.21 -10.59
C LEU A 154 -9.62 -9.48 -10.87
N THR A 155 -9.05 -10.44 -11.59
CA THR A 155 -9.74 -11.68 -11.98
C THR A 155 -9.01 -12.89 -11.37
N PRO A 156 -9.54 -13.48 -10.28
CA PRO A 156 -8.91 -14.63 -9.62
C PRO A 156 -8.80 -15.84 -10.56
N SER A 157 -7.65 -16.53 -10.52
CA SER A 157 -7.51 -17.79 -11.24
C SER A 157 -8.43 -18.85 -10.65
N ARG A 158 -9.30 -19.40 -11.49
CA ARG A 158 -10.21 -20.50 -11.13
C ARG A 158 -9.58 -21.88 -11.30
N TRP A 159 -8.52 -21.97 -12.10
CA TRP A 159 -7.88 -23.24 -12.44
C TRP A 159 -6.78 -23.62 -11.44
N LEU A 160 -6.07 -22.63 -10.87
CA LEU A 160 -5.05 -22.89 -9.86
C LEU A 160 -5.66 -22.79 -8.46
N PRO A 161 -5.44 -23.80 -7.58
CA PRO A 161 -5.84 -23.71 -6.18
C PRO A 161 -5.04 -22.62 -5.46
N ALA A 162 -5.61 -22.09 -4.39
CA ALA A 162 -4.85 -21.24 -3.48
C ALA A 162 -3.83 -22.08 -2.71
N VAL A 163 -2.63 -21.55 -2.51
CA VAL A 163 -1.54 -22.21 -1.77
C VAL A 163 -1.22 -21.47 -0.48
N PRO A 164 -1.06 -22.14 0.66
CA PRO A 164 -0.70 -21.47 1.90
C PRO A 164 0.67 -20.80 1.77
N MET A 165 0.76 -19.52 2.11
CA MET A 165 1.97 -18.71 2.09
C MET A 165 2.18 -18.04 3.44
N SER A 166 3.44 -17.96 3.87
CA SER A 166 3.85 -17.17 5.02
C SER A 166 5.16 -16.47 4.71
N THR A 167 5.20 -15.14 4.90
CA THR A 167 6.42 -14.36 4.66
C THR A 167 7.54 -14.70 5.65
N LYS A 168 7.23 -15.36 6.78
CA LYS A 168 8.22 -15.87 7.73
C LYS A 168 9.14 -16.94 7.13
N TYR A 169 8.64 -17.73 6.18
CA TYR A 169 9.39 -18.85 5.59
C TYR A 169 9.92 -18.55 4.19
N LEU A 170 9.56 -17.41 3.62
CA LEU A 170 10.16 -16.93 2.37
C LEU A 170 11.51 -16.27 2.70
N PRO A 171 12.53 -16.40 1.84
CA PRO A 171 13.78 -15.64 1.95
C PRO A 171 13.58 -14.17 1.54
N LEU A 172 12.44 -13.58 1.91
CA LEU A 172 12.02 -12.22 1.64
C LEU A 172 11.93 -11.49 2.98
N ASP A 173 12.93 -10.68 3.27
CA ASP A 173 12.92 -9.78 4.42
C ASP A 173 11.88 -8.68 4.19
N ALA A 174 10.67 -8.93 4.68
CA ALA A 174 9.54 -8.03 4.53
C ALA A 174 9.60 -6.77 5.43
N THR A 175 10.67 -6.61 6.22
CA THR A 175 10.84 -5.48 7.14
C THR A 175 10.89 -4.16 6.36
N LEU A 176 9.98 -3.25 6.70
CA LEU A 176 9.98 -1.90 6.16
C LEU A 176 10.83 -0.99 7.04
N VAL A 177 11.51 -0.03 6.43
CA VAL A 177 12.20 1.05 7.15
C VAL A 177 11.77 2.40 6.59
N GLN A 178 11.13 3.19 7.45
CA GLN A 178 10.47 4.43 7.09
C GLN A 178 11.20 5.66 7.65
N PRO A 179 11.39 6.71 6.83
CA PRO A 179 11.96 7.97 7.29
C PRO A 179 10.99 8.70 8.22
N PRO A 180 11.45 9.70 8.99
CA PRO A 180 10.57 10.67 9.64
C PRO A 180 9.61 11.32 8.63
N LEU A 181 8.40 11.64 9.07
CA LEU A 181 7.37 12.24 8.24
C LEU A 181 7.18 13.73 8.56
N PRO A 182 6.98 14.59 7.55
CA PRO A 182 6.52 15.94 7.80
C PRO A 182 5.09 15.94 8.36
N LYS A 183 4.79 16.96 9.16
CA LYS A 183 3.43 17.24 9.66
C LYS A 183 2.64 17.94 8.54
N GLY A 184 1.41 17.50 8.30
CA GLY A 184 0.46 18.19 7.41
C GLY A 184 -0.48 19.12 8.18
N ASP A 185 -1.31 19.85 7.42
CA ASP A 185 -2.24 20.84 7.98
C ASP A 185 -3.39 20.17 8.76
N ASP A 186 -3.88 19.04 8.27
CA ASP A 186 -4.92 18.28 8.93
C ASP A 186 -4.41 17.55 10.18
N ALA A 187 -5.24 17.50 11.23
CA ALA A 187 -4.90 16.87 12.51
C ALA A 187 -4.58 15.37 12.41
N TYR A 188 -5.01 14.69 11.34
CA TYR A 188 -4.70 13.29 11.09
C TYR A 188 -3.37 13.08 10.34
N LEU A 189 -2.74 14.14 9.82
CA LEU A 189 -1.44 14.12 9.14
C LEU A 189 -0.31 14.40 10.12
N ALA A 190 -0.15 13.53 11.12
CA ALA A 190 0.89 13.67 12.12
C ALA A 190 2.30 13.59 11.51
N GLY A 191 3.21 14.45 11.99
CA GLY A 191 4.63 14.40 11.66
C GLY A 191 5.41 13.60 12.71
N THR A 192 6.59 13.13 12.34
CA THR A 192 7.48 12.36 13.21
C THR A 192 8.94 12.78 13.00
N GLU A 193 9.81 12.46 13.95
CA GLU A 193 11.19 12.99 13.99
C GLU A 193 12.27 11.93 13.80
N THR A 194 11.95 10.66 14.04
CA THR A 194 12.92 9.56 14.05
C THR A 194 12.54 8.46 13.07
N TRP A 195 13.54 7.75 12.56
CA TRP A 195 13.34 6.59 11.67
C TRP A 195 12.60 5.46 12.40
N ARG A 196 11.73 4.75 11.69
CA ARG A 196 11.00 3.59 12.21
C ARG A 196 11.33 2.32 11.43
N VAL A 197 11.51 1.23 12.18
CA VAL A 197 11.60 -0.13 11.66
C VAL A 197 10.25 -0.77 11.89
N VAL A 198 9.68 -1.37 10.85
CA VAL A 198 8.36 -1.99 10.88
C VAL A 198 8.54 -3.44 10.47
N PRO A 199 8.65 -4.37 11.44
CA PRO A 199 8.52 -5.79 11.15
C PRO A 199 7.15 -6.04 10.52
N PHE A 200 7.10 -6.89 9.51
CA PHE A 200 5.84 -7.27 8.88
C PHE A 200 5.84 -8.76 8.60
N VAL A 201 4.86 -9.46 9.16
CA VAL A 201 4.64 -10.88 8.90
C VAL A 201 3.23 -11.07 8.37
N LEU A 202 3.12 -11.77 7.25
CA LEU A 202 1.86 -12.13 6.63
C LEU A 202 1.73 -13.64 6.55
N ARG A 203 0.57 -14.16 6.92
CA ARG A 203 0.13 -15.53 6.68
C ARG A 203 -1.20 -15.51 5.94
N ALA A 204 -1.31 -16.17 4.80
CA ALA A 204 -2.52 -16.18 3.99
C ALA A 204 -2.55 -17.37 3.02
N ASN A 205 -3.72 -17.68 2.46
CA ASN A 205 -3.83 -18.52 1.27
C ASN A 205 -3.64 -17.65 0.03
N CYS A 206 -2.70 -18.01 -0.84
CA CYS A 206 -2.34 -17.20 -2.00
C CYS A 206 -2.90 -17.78 -3.29
N ARG A 207 -3.62 -16.96 -4.05
CA ARG A 207 -4.16 -17.28 -5.37
C ARG A 207 -3.61 -16.32 -6.42
N LEU A 208 -3.29 -16.86 -7.60
CA LEU A 208 -2.96 -16.03 -8.76
C LEU A 208 -4.17 -15.17 -9.15
N VAL A 209 -3.94 -13.90 -9.43
CA VAL A 209 -4.97 -12.98 -9.94
C VAL A 209 -4.48 -12.30 -11.20
N TRP A 210 -5.32 -12.21 -12.22
CA TRP A 210 -5.04 -11.40 -13.40
C TRP A 210 -5.41 -9.95 -13.14
N VAL A 211 -4.59 -9.03 -13.62
CA VAL A 211 -4.68 -7.61 -13.29
C VAL A 211 -4.87 -6.81 -14.57
N LYS A 212 -5.90 -5.96 -14.59
CA LYS A 212 -6.11 -4.96 -15.65
C LYS A 212 -6.32 -3.59 -15.01
N THR A 213 -5.36 -2.69 -15.19
CA THR A 213 -5.48 -1.29 -14.75
C THR A 213 -6.10 -0.41 -15.84
N ASP A 214 -6.93 0.54 -15.42
CA ASP A 214 -7.57 1.52 -16.29
C ASP A 214 -6.82 2.86 -16.23
N HIS A 215 -5.80 3.00 -17.08
CA HIS A 215 -4.93 4.18 -17.09
C HIS A 215 -5.59 5.39 -17.72
N GLU A 216 -6.43 5.20 -18.75
CA GLU A 216 -7.09 6.32 -19.42
C GLU A 216 -8.12 6.98 -18.49
N ALA A 217 -8.87 6.20 -17.71
CA ALA A 217 -9.81 6.74 -16.73
C ALA A 217 -9.15 7.52 -15.57
N THR A 218 -7.85 7.36 -15.37
CA THR A 218 -7.10 7.95 -14.24
C THR A 218 -6.07 8.99 -14.66
N LYS A 219 -5.96 9.25 -15.98
CA LYS A 219 -4.93 10.12 -16.58
C LYS A 219 -4.99 11.57 -16.11
N THR A 220 -6.15 12.06 -15.69
CA THR A 220 -6.31 13.45 -15.21
C THR A 220 -5.93 13.64 -13.74
N GLN A 221 -5.54 12.56 -13.05
CA GLN A 221 -5.28 12.55 -11.61
C GLN A 221 -3.83 12.13 -11.29
N GLU A 222 -2.87 12.47 -12.17
CA GLU A 222 -1.46 12.06 -12.05
C GLU A 222 -0.78 12.61 -10.78
N GLU A 223 -1.30 13.70 -10.22
CA GLU A 223 -0.82 14.24 -8.96
C GLU A 223 -1.03 13.27 -7.79
N HIS A 224 -2.08 12.44 -7.85
CA HIS A 224 -2.44 11.49 -6.80
C HIS A 224 -1.82 10.10 -7.00
N TRP A 225 -1.46 9.71 -8.22
CA TRP A 225 -0.88 8.39 -8.46
C TRP A 225 0.16 8.39 -9.60
N PRO A 226 1.36 7.79 -9.38
CA PRO A 226 2.41 7.80 -10.38
C PRO A 226 2.07 6.95 -11.62
N GLN A 227 1.96 7.61 -12.78
CA GLN A 227 1.70 6.92 -14.05
C GLN A 227 2.88 6.07 -14.54
N GLN A 228 4.08 6.27 -14.01
CA GLN A 228 5.29 5.53 -14.38
C GLN A 228 5.37 4.14 -13.72
N ILE A 229 4.63 3.90 -12.64
CA ILE A 229 4.64 2.62 -11.92
C ILE A 229 3.37 1.86 -12.31
N LYS A 230 3.48 1.00 -13.32
CA LYS A 230 2.36 0.21 -13.84
C LYS A 230 2.50 -1.25 -13.41
N PRO A 231 1.45 -1.87 -12.88
CA PRO A 231 1.48 -3.29 -12.60
C PRO A 231 1.53 -4.08 -13.91
N TRP A 232 2.15 -5.25 -13.84
CA TRP A 232 2.02 -6.29 -14.84
C TRP A 232 0.59 -6.85 -14.84
N SER A 233 0.29 -7.69 -15.83
CA SER A 233 -1.05 -8.27 -16.00
C SER A 233 -1.39 -9.37 -15.00
N PHE A 234 -0.60 -9.55 -13.94
CA PHE A 234 -0.82 -10.55 -12.90
C PHE A 234 -0.38 -10.07 -11.51
N GLY A 235 -0.90 -10.75 -10.50
CA GLY A 235 -0.67 -10.48 -9.10
C GLY A 235 -0.95 -11.69 -8.23
N ILE A 236 -0.88 -11.47 -6.92
CA ILE A 236 -1.21 -12.47 -5.91
C ILE A 236 -2.31 -11.91 -5.04
N TRP A 237 -3.37 -12.67 -4.86
CA TRP A 237 -4.40 -12.44 -3.86
C TRP A 237 -4.12 -13.31 -2.64
N MET A 238 -3.96 -12.68 -1.49
CA MET A 238 -3.79 -13.28 -0.18
C MET A 238 -5.15 -13.27 0.53
N GLU A 239 -5.81 -14.42 0.48
CA GLU A 239 -7.09 -14.75 1.11
C GLU A 239 -6.89 -15.00 2.61
N ASP A 240 -7.85 -14.52 3.42
CA ASP A 240 -7.87 -14.73 4.88
C ASP A 240 -6.53 -14.38 5.57
N GLY A 241 -5.96 -13.25 5.20
CA GLY A 241 -4.65 -12.80 5.66
C GLY A 241 -4.65 -12.42 7.14
N ILE A 242 -3.61 -12.87 7.84
CA ILE A 242 -3.23 -12.41 9.18
C ILE A 242 -1.96 -11.58 9.04
N PHE A 243 -2.03 -10.32 9.46
CA PHE A 243 -0.98 -9.32 9.29
C PHE A 243 -0.47 -8.87 10.67
N ASP A 244 0.79 -9.17 10.97
CA ASP A 244 1.44 -8.79 12.22
C ASP A 244 2.41 -7.61 11.99
N PHE A 245 2.24 -6.51 12.75
CA PHE A 245 3.03 -5.27 12.72
C PHE A 245 3.61 -4.89 14.09
#